data_AF-A0A0R3WG24-F1
#
_entry.id   AF-A0A0R3WG24-F1
#
_cell.length_a   1.000
_cell.length_b   1.000
_cell.length_c   1.000
_cell.angle_alpha   90.00
_cell.angle_beta   90.00
_cell.angle_gamma   90.00
#
_symmetry.space_group_name_H-M   'P 1'
#
loop_
_entity.id
_entity.type
_entity.pdbx_description
1 polymer ?
#
loop_
_entity_poly.entity_id
_entity_poly.type
_entity_poly.pdbx_seq_one_letter_code
_entity_poly.pdbx_strand_id
1 'polypeptide(L)'
;MVTNDDEVETVTFDFPTNLQLGKGHLSVEFSGTFANDMLELYRSSYTDKSGKEHNILATQFKSVFARRAFPCVDEPDRKATFDISIVALHNQVALSNMPEIARVVVPTPKGCSEPPDGHNCVKITFDCIPVMATYIIAMVLGNFEYISTTVPNNTISNVYLAISLPKRIEIRVYAPLGKRNFGQHALAVAKKSLAFYNELFQCLYAPPKLHLVAILDFDCSAMEN
;
A
#
# COMPACT_ATOMS: atom_id res chain seq x y z
N MET A 1 -29.64 -4.94 -10.74
CA MET A 1 -29.95 -4.13 -9.55
C MET A 1 -28.75 -4.24 -8.61
N VAL A 2 -28.49 -3.26 -7.74
CA VAL A 2 -27.45 -3.37 -6.71
C VAL A 2 -28.13 -3.24 -5.36
N THR A 3 -27.91 -4.21 -4.47
CA THR A 3 -28.47 -4.20 -3.11
C THR A 3 -27.37 -4.37 -2.08
N ASN A 4 -27.44 -3.59 -1.00
CA ASN A 4 -26.49 -3.66 0.11
C ASN A 4 -27.17 -4.33 1.31
N ASP A 5 -26.39 -5.13 2.03
CA ASP A 5 -26.75 -5.68 3.33
C ASP A 5 -25.69 -5.23 4.34
N ASP A 6 -26.04 -4.22 5.14
CA ASP A 6 -25.13 -3.59 6.10
C ASP A 6 -24.88 -4.47 7.33
N GLU A 7 -25.77 -5.43 7.64
CA GLU A 7 -25.59 -6.32 8.80
C GLU A 7 -24.46 -7.33 8.56
N VAL A 8 -24.34 -7.82 7.33
CA VAL A 8 -23.27 -8.75 6.93
C VAL A 8 -22.18 -8.11 6.07
N GLU A 9 -22.24 -6.79 5.87
CA GLU A 9 -21.29 -6.00 5.08
C GLU A 9 -21.09 -6.53 3.64
N THR A 10 -22.19 -6.80 2.93
CA THR A 10 -22.14 -7.32 1.56
C THR A 10 -22.88 -6.44 0.55
N VAL A 11 -22.45 -6.54 -0.71
CA VAL A 11 -23.14 -5.96 -1.87
C VAL A 11 -23.46 -7.07 -2.86
N THR A 12 -24.70 -7.09 -3.35
CA THR A 12 -25.18 -8.03 -4.37
C THR A 12 -25.39 -7.30 -5.69
N PHE A 13 -24.86 -7.86 -6.77
CA PHE A 13 -25.04 -7.37 -8.13
C PHE A 13 -25.97 -8.31 -8.89
N ASP A 14 -27.22 -7.89 -9.10
CA ASP A 14 -28.21 -8.65 -9.87
C ASP A 14 -28.11 -8.36 -11.36
N PHE A 15 -27.91 -9.41 -12.14
CA PHE A 15 -27.87 -9.35 -13.60
C PHE A 15 -29.23 -9.77 -14.19
N PRO A 16 -29.66 -9.18 -15.33
CA PRO A 16 -30.95 -9.52 -15.96
C PRO A 16 -31.04 -10.96 -16.44
N THR A 17 -29.90 -11.60 -16.64
CA THR A 17 -29.76 -12.97 -17.13
C THR A 17 -28.69 -13.70 -16.33
N ASN A 18 -28.83 -15.02 -16.22
CA ASN A 18 -27.81 -15.86 -15.61
C ASN A 18 -26.45 -15.66 -16.29
N LEU A 19 -25.42 -15.44 -15.48
CA LEU A 19 -24.04 -15.38 -15.95
C LEU A 19 -23.63 -16.74 -16.52
N GLN A 20 -22.98 -16.70 -17.68
CA GLN A 20 -22.42 -17.90 -18.30
C GLN A 20 -21.13 -18.29 -17.56
N LEU A 21 -20.82 -19.59 -17.52
CA LEU A 21 -19.56 -20.07 -16.98
C LEU A 21 -18.40 -19.53 -17.82
N GLY A 22 -17.39 -18.94 -17.17
CA GLY A 22 -16.21 -18.41 -17.85
C GLY A 22 -15.60 -17.21 -17.17
N LYS A 23 -14.84 -16.43 -17.95
CA LYS A 23 -14.22 -15.18 -17.49
C LYS A 23 -15.22 -14.03 -17.60
N GLY A 24 -15.24 -13.18 -16.58
CA GLY A 24 -16.01 -11.94 -16.56
C GLY A 24 -15.16 -10.79 -16.02
N HIS A 25 -15.65 -9.57 -16.23
CA HIS A 25 -15.08 -8.36 -15.64
C HIS A 25 -16.21 -7.55 -15.00
N LEU A 26 -16.04 -7.21 -13.73
CA LEU A 26 -16.94 -6.32 -12.99
C LEU A 26 -16.20 -5.00 -12.76
N SER A 27 -16.80 -3.92 -13.21
CA SER A 27 -16.31 -2.56 -12.95
C SER A 27 -17.28 -1.87 -11.99
N VAL A 28 -16.73 -1.34 -10.90
CA VAL A 28 -17.52 -0.66 -9.86
C VAL A 28 -16.88 0.70 -9.61
N GLU A 29 -17.67 1.76 -9.80
CA GLU A 29 -17.33 3.11 -9.34
C GLU A 29 -17.97 3.32 -7.97
N PHE A 30 -17.17 3.77 -7.01
CA PHE A 30 -17.60 3.96 -5.63
C PHE A 30 -16.90 5.18 -5.02
N SER A 31 -17.50 5.71 -3.94
CA SER A 31 -16.94 6.78 -3.13
C SER A 31 -17.16 6.48 -1.66
N GLY A 32 -16.25 6.93 -0.80
CA GLY A 32 -16.36 6.77 0.63
C GLY A 32 -15.72 7.95 1.36
N THR A 33 -15.83 7.93 2.68
CA THR A 33 -15.16 8.89 3.57
C THR A 33 -13.99 8.20 4.26
N PHE A 34 -12.84 8.86 4.36
CA PHE A 34 -11.73 8.31 5.16
C PHE A 34 -12.14 8.20 6.63
N ALA A 35 -11.78 7.09 7.24
CA ALA A 35 -12.02 6.82 8.65
C ALA A 35 -11.08 7.66 9.55
N ASN A 36 -11.41 7.72 10.84
CA ASN A 36 -10.62 8.38 11.88
C ASN A 36 -10.33 7.43 13.07
N ASP A 37 -10.50 6.12 12.87
CA ASP A 37 -10.43 5.06 13.89
C ASP A 37 -9.18 4.17 13.73
N MET A 38 -8.19 4.58 12.92
CA MET A 38 -6.97 3.83 12.60
C MET A 38 -7.20 2.49 11.88
N LEU A 39 -8.42 2.25 11.38
CA LEU A 39 -8.80 1.07 10.62
C LEU A 39 -9.14 1.45 9.18
N GLU A 40 -9.14 0.44 8.31
CA GLU A 40 -9.46 0.58 6.89
C GLU A 40 -8.63 1.65 6.17
N LEU A 41 -9.21 2.66 5.52
CA LEU A 41 -8.46 3.77 4.91
C LEU A 41 -8.70 5.04 5.74
N TYR A 42 -7.74 5.36 6.60
CA TYR A 42 -7.92 6.37 7.64
C TYR A 42 -6.96 7.55 7.51
N ARG A 43 -7.32 8.64 8.20
CA ARG A 43 -6.49 9.83 8.38
C ARG A 43 -5.61 9.69 9.62
N SER A 44 -4.34 10.00 9.47
CA SER A 44 -3.41 10.31 10.56
C SER A 44 -2.80 11.68 10.31
N SER A 45 -2.18 12.31 11.30
CA SER A 45 -1.43 13.55 11.06
C SER A 45 -0.18 13.64 11.92
N TYR A 46 0.67 14.61 11.58
CA TYR A 46 1.76 15.01 12.46
C TYR A 46 2.08 16.48 12.32
N THR A 47 2.63 17.05 13.38
CA THR A 47 3.14 18.41 13.37
C THR A 47 4.66 18.39 13.14
N ASP A 48 5.13 19.17 12.16
CA ASP A 48 6.55 19.34 11.92
C ASP A 48 7.20 20.31 12.93
N LYS A 49 8.51 20.55 12.79
CA LYS A 49 9.25 21.47 13.68
C LYS A 49 8.84 22.93 13.53
N SER A 50 8.18 23.30 12.42
CA SER A 50 7.68 24.66 12.18
C SER A 50 6.29 24.89 12.78
N GLY A 51 5.65 23.85 13.33
CA GLY A 51 4.27 23.90 13.81
C GLY A 51 3.24 23.63 12.71
N LYS A 52 3.67 23.26 11.49
CA LYS A 52 2.76 22.94 10.40
C LYS A 52 2.24 21.52 10.56
N GLU A 53 0.93 21.35 10.45
CA GLU A 53 0.28 20.04 10.41
C GLU A 53 0.40 19.42 9.01
N HIS A 54 0.71 18.13 8.97
CA HIS A 54 0.79 17.33 7.76
C HIS A 54 -0.14 16.13 7.87
N ASN A 55 -1.11 16.05 6.96
CA ASN A 55 -2.02 14.92 6.86
C ASN A 55 -1.35 13.72 6.21
N ILE A 56 -1.70 12.53 6.71
CA ILE A 56 -1.36 11.22 6.20
C ILE A 56 -2.68 10.48 5.91
N LEU A 57 -2.73 9.78 4.78
CA LEU A 57 -3.68 8.69 4.59
C LEU A 57 -2.91 7.39 4.67
N ALA A 58 -3.45 6.42 5.39
CA ALA A 58 -2.85 5.10 5.51
C ALA A 58 -3.93 4.03 5.56
N THR A 59 -3.54 2.80 5.21
CA THR A 59 -4.43 1.64 5.25
C THR A 59 -4.08 0.68 6.38
N GLN A 60 -5.09 0.17 7.09
CA GLN A 60 -4.99 -0.95 8.02
C GLN A 60 -6.14 -1.93 7.75
N PHE A 61 -5.90 -2.92 6.90
CA PHE A 61 -6.97 -3.81 6.40
C PHE A 61 -7.15 -5.10 7.20
N LYS A 62 -6.18 -5.48 8.04
CA LYS A 62 -6.29 -6.70 8.84
C LYS A 62 -7.37 -6.53 9.93
N SER A 63 -8.33 -7.44 10.07
CA SER A 63 -8.50 -8.72 9.33
C SER A 63 -9.50 -8.69 8.17
N VAL A 64 -10.48 -7.78 8.20
CA VAL A 64 -11.64 -7.76 7.27
C VAL A 64 -12.04 -6.33 6.90
N PHE A 65 -11.07 -5.43 6.88
CA PHE A 65 -11.31 -4.00 6.68
C PHE A 65 -11.01 -3.53 5.26
N ALA A 66 -10.50 -4.39 4.35
CA ALA A 66 -10.30 -3.99 2.96
C ALA A 66 -11.63 -3.63 2.27
N ARG A 67 -12.71 -4.36 2.60
CA ARG A 67 -14.08 -4.13 2.10
C ARG A 67 -14.62 -2.71 2.37
N ARG A 68 -14.13 -2.06 3.43
CA ARG A 68 -14.52 -0.68 3.78
C ARG A 68 -13.77 0.38 2.96
N ALA A 69 -12.67 0.02 2.31
CA ALA A 69 -11.92 0.89 1.42
C ALA A 69 -12.26 0.68 -0.07
N PHE A 70 -12.57 -0.55 -0.49
CA PHE A 70 -13.01 -0.86 -1.85
C PHE A 70 -13.84 -2.16 -1.88
N PRO A 71 -14.82 -2.30 -2.80
CA PRO A 71 -15.57 -3.55 -2.96
C PRO A 71 -14.67 -4.72 -3.37
N CYS A 72 -14.63 -5.77 -2.55
CA CYS A 72 -13.83 -6.96 -2.80
C CYS A 72 -14.39 -8.20 -2.10
N VAL A 73 -13.89 -9.38 -2.48
CA VAL A 73 -14.13 -10.62 -1.72
C VAL A 73 -13.10 -10.68 -0.58
N ASP A 74 -13.46 -10.09 0.56
CA ASP A 74 -12.54 -9.84 1.67
C ASP A 74 -12.41 -11.03 2.63
N GLU A 75 -11.94 -12.15 2.09
CA GLU A 75 -11.61 -13.39 2.79
C GLU A 75 -10.14 -13.78 2.50
N PRO A 76 -9.33 -14.20 3.50
CA PRO A 76 -7.90 -14.46 3.31
C PRO A 76 -7.52 -15.52 2.27
N ASP A 77 -8.42 -16.48 1.99
CA ASP A 77 -8.22 -17.53 0.98
C ASP A 77 -8.65 -17.11 -0.43
N ARG A 78 -9.31 -15.95 -0.58
CA ARG A 78 -9.74 -15.36 -1.85
C ARG A 78 -8.65 -14.45 -2.42
N LYS A 79 -7.52 -15.07 -2.76
CA LYS A 79 -6.34 -14.36 -3.25
C LYS A 79 -6.49 -13.90 -4.70
N ALA A 80 -5.94 -12.74 -5.01
CA ALA A 80 -5.88 -12.18 -6.35
C ALA A 80 -4.59 -11.40 -6.58
N THR A 81 -4.32 -11.03 -7.83
CA THR A 81 -3.34 -9.99 -8.15
C THR A 81 -4.01 -8.62 -8.07
N PHE A 82 -3.25 -7.56 -7.79
CA PHE A 82 -3.81 -6.22 -7.66
C PHE A 82 -2.97 -5.19 -8.41
N ASP A 83 -3.62 -4.49 -9.35
CA ASP A 83 -3.05 -3.31 -9.99
C ASP A 83 -3.57 -2.06 -9.27
N ILE A 84 -2.65 -1.26 -8.71
CA ILE A 84 -3.00 -0.11 -7.89
C ILE A 84 -2.48 1.17 -8.54
N SER A 85 -3.33 2.19 -8.56
CA SER A 85 -2.91 3.56 -8.87
C SER A 85 -3.56 4.55 -7.91
N ILE A 86 -2.80 5.56 -7.51
CA ILE A 86 -3.23 6.62 -6.60
C ILE A 86 -3.15 7.95 -7.34
N VAL A 87 -4.20 8.77 -7.26
CA VAL A 87 -4.16 10.17 -7.70
C VAL A 87 -3.92 11.05 -6.48
N ALA A 88 -2.87 11.87 -6.51
CA ALA A 88 -2.48 12.73 -5.40
C ALA A 88 -1.79 14.01 -5.89
N LEU A 89 -1.43 14.91 -4.98
CA LEU A 89 -0.60 16.08 -5.31
C LEU A 89 0.82 15.64 -5.67
N HIS A 90 1.43 16.27 -6.68
CA HIS A 90 2.72 15.83 -7.22
C HIS A 90 3.89 15.85 -6.24
N ASN A 91 3.80 16.66 -5.18
CA ASN A 91 4.82 16.82 -4.15
C ASN A 91 4.64 15.84 -2.98
N GLN A 92 3.56 15.06 -2.94
CA GLN A 92 3.34 14.07 -1.90
C GLN A 92 4.04 12.75 -2.22
N VAL A 93 4.43 12.04 -1.17
CA VAL A 93 4.89 10.66 -1.24
C VAL A 93 3.66 9.77 -1.25
N ALA A 94 3.50 8.95 -2.29
CA ALA A 94 2.53 7.86 -2.35
C ALA A 94 3.26 6.53 -2.38
N LEU A 95 2.84 5.60 -1.53
CA LEU A 95 3.42 4.27 -1.38
C LEU A 95 2.32 3.22 -1.52
N SER A 96 2.67 2.11 -2.15
CA SER A 96 1.91 0.86 -2.08
C SER A 96 2.87 -0.32 -1.92
N ASN A 97 2.39 -1.56 -1.94
CA ASN A 97 3.20 -2.77 -1.73
C ASN A 97 4.34 -2.84 -2.77
N MET A 98 4.05 -2.54 -4.03
CA MET A 98 4.97 -2.68 -5.16
C MET A 98 5.60 -1.35 -5.62
N PRO A 99 6.69 -1.35 -6.41
CA PRO A 99 7.36 -0.13 -6.87
C PRO A 99 6.47 0.77 -7.72
N GLU A 100 6.71 2.08 -7.64
CA GLU A 100 6.15 3.04 -8.59
C GLU A 100 6.76 2.80 -9.98
N ILE A 101 5.92 2.56 -10.98
CA ILE A 101 6.34 2.31 -12.38
C ILE A 101 5.98 3.46 -13.32
N ALA A 102 5.05 4.33 -12.92
CA ALA A 102 4.71 5.53 -13.68
C ALA A 102 4.16 6.63 -12.78
N ARG A 103 4.47 7.88 -13.14
CA ARG A 103 3.89 9.09 -12.55
C ARG A 103 3.60 10.08 -13.64
N VAL A 104 2.32 10.39 -13.84
CA VAL A 104 1.86 11.22 -14.95
C VAL A 104 0.97 12.33 -14.41
N VAL A 105 1.19 13.57 -14.86
CA VAL A 105 0.30 14.69 -14.54
C VAL A 105 -1.08 14.44 -15.12
N VAL A 106 -2.12 14.63 -14.32
CA VAL A 106 -3.52 14.44 -14.71
C VAL A 106 -4.35 15.65 -14.28
N PRO A 107 -5.51 15.90 -14.93
CA PRO A 107 -6.44 16.91 -14.47
C PRO A 107 -6.90 16.63 -13.03
N THR A 108 -7.25 17.69 -12.30
CA THR A 108 -7.89 17.62 -11.00
C THR A 108 -9.16 16.75 -11.09
N PRO A 109 -9.30 15.67 -10.30
CA PRO A 109 -10.49 14.82 -10.33
C PRO A 109 -11.77 15.63 -10.08
N LYS A 110 -12.86 15.27 -10.76
CA LYS A 110 -14.16 15.92 -10.55
C LYS A 110 -14.58 15.82 -9.09
N GLY A 111 -15.02 16.94 -8.52
CA GLY A 111 -15.44 17.01 -7.11
C GLY A 111 -14.32 17.31 -6.11
N CYS A 112 -13.05 17.35 -6.56
CA CYS A 112 -11.93 17.82 -5.73
C CYS A 112 -11.69 19.32 -5.94
N SER A 113 -11.23 20.00 -4.90
CA SER A 113 -10.71 21.37 -5.01
C SER A 113 -9.45 21.39 -5.87
N GLU A 114 -9.21 22.51 -6.57
CA GLU A 114 -7.95 22.71 -7.28
C GLU A 114 -6.76 22.56 -6.32
N PRO A 115 -5.66 21.95 -6.76
CA PRO A 115 -4.45 21.83 -5.96
C PRO A 115 -3.99 23.19 -5.41
N PRO A 116 -3.59 23.25 -4.13
CA PRO A 116 -3.04 24.47 -3.55
C PRO A 116 -1.69 24.80 -4.19
N ASP A 117 -1.26 26.06 -4.06
CA ASP A 117 0.10 26.54 -4.39
C ASP A 117 0.57 26.27 -5.83
N GLY A 118 -0.36 26.14 -6.78
CA GLY A 118 -0.05 25.88 -8.19
C GLY A 118 0.48 24.48 -8.46
N HIS A 119 0.30 23.55 -7.52
CA HIS A 119 0.66 22.16 -7.69
C HIS A 119 -0.23 21.48 -8.76
N ASN A 120 0.24 20.41 -9.38
CA ASN A 120 -0.58 19.54 -10.23
C ASN A 120 -0.99 18.26 -9.48
N CYS A 121 -2.12 17.68 -9.89
CA CYS A 121 -2.41 16.28 -9.59
C CYS A 121 -1.56 15.35 -10.47
N VAL A 122 -1.13 14.23 -9.90
CA VAL A 122 -0.46 13.15 -10.61
C VAL A 122 -1.16 11.83 -10.35
N LYS A 123 -1.26 10.99 -11.37
CA LYS A 123 -1.58 9.57 -11.24
C LYS A 123 -0.28 8.79 -11.08
N ILE A 124 -0.15 8.10 -9.96
CA ILE A 124 0.99 7.26 -9.59
C ILE A 124 0.54 5.81 -9.75
N THR A 125 1.17 5.08 -10.66
CA THR A 125 0.86 3.66 -10.93
C THR A 125 1.97 2.80 -10.34
N PHE A 126 1.58 1.75 -9.62
CA PHE A 126 2.49 0.78 -9.03
C PHE A 126 2.53 -0.51 -9.87
N ASP A 127 3.62 -1.26 -9.76
CA ASP A 127 3.72 -2.59 -10.34
C ASP A 127 2.68 -3.54 -9.72
N CYS A 128 2.34 -4.61 -10.44
CA CYS A 128 1.27 -5.51 -10.04
C CYS A 128 1.64 -6.26 -8.74
N ILE A 129 0.76 -6.21 -7.74
CA ILE A 129 0.90 -7.05 -6.56
C ILE A 129 0.64 -8.50 -6.98
N PRO A 130 1.55 -9.46 -6.67
CA PRO A 130 1.32 -10.87 -6.98
C PRO A 130 0.13 -11.42 -6.18
N VAL A 131 -0.21 -12.70 -6.40
CA VAL A 131 -1.33 -13.35 -5.73
C VAL A 131 -1.22 -13.23 -4.20
N MET A 132 -2.05 -12.37 -3.62
CA MET A 132 -2.07 -12.01 -2.20
C MET A 132 -3.51 -11.91 -1.69
N ALA A 133 -3.67 -11.92 -0.36
CA ALA A 133 -4.96 -11.64 0.28
C ALA A 133 -5.20 -10.12 0.33
N THR A 134 -6.47 -9.72 0.34
CA THR A 134 -6.91 -8.31 0.40
C THR A 134 -6.34 -7.56 1.61
N TYR A 135 -6.22 -8.22 2.76
CA TYR A 135 -5.76 -7.58 4.01
C TYR A 135 -4.29 -7.11 3.99
N ILE A 136 -3.49 -7.57 3.02
CA ILE A 136 -2.07 -7.19 2.85
C ILE A 136 -1.94 -5.91 2.02
N ILE A 137 -2.97 -5.51 1.27
CA ILE A 137 -2.89 -4.31 0.43
C ILE A 137 -2.61 -3.09 1.30
N ALA A 138 -1.57 -2.34 0.92
CA ALA A 138 -1.20 -1.11 1.57
C ALA A 138 -1.26 0.07 0.60
N MET A 139 -1.77 1.18 1.10
CA MET A 139 -1.64 2.50 0.49
C MET A 139 -1.28 3.50 1.58
N VAL A 140 -0.22 4.27 1.37
CA VAL A 140 0.17 5.39 2.24
C VAL A 140 0.39 6.62 1.40
N LEU A 141 -0.23 7.73 1.77
CA LEU A 141 -0.06 9.03 1.13
C LEU A 141 0.27 10.07 2.20
N GLY A 142 1.31 10.87 1.99
CA GLY A 142 1.64 11.95 2.91
C GLY A 142 2.98 12.60 2.60
N ASN A 143 3.42 13.47 3.50
CA ASN A 143 4.75 14.08 3.43
C ASN A 143 5.70 13.25 4.30
N PHE A 144 6.72 12.66 3.70
CA PHE A 144 7.70 11.84 4.42
C PHE A 144 9.10 12.11 3.89
N GLU A 145 10.09 11.93 4.76
CA GLU A 145 11.47 11.72 4.36
C GLU A 145 11.82 10.25 4.57
N TYR A 146 12.87 9.77 3.90
CA TYR A 146 13.37 8.42 4.15
C TYR A 146 14.88 8.36 4.21
N ILE A 147 15.36 7.31 4.85
CA ILE A 147 16.71 6.77 4.65
C ILE A 147 16.59 5.42 3.94
N SER A 148 17.59 5.05 3.16
CA SER A 148 17.56 3.82 2.39
C SER A 148 18.88 3.07 2.37
N THR A 149 18.80 1.79 2.06
CA THR A 149 19.94 0.95 1.72
C THR A 149 19.54 -0.09 0.69
N THR A 150 20.51 -0.61 -0.05
CA THR A 150 20.27 -1.70 -1.00
C THR A 150 21.09 -2.91 -0.57
N VAL A 151 20.42 -4.05 -0.43
CA VAL A 151 21.05 -5.30 0.01
C VAL A 151 20.98 -6.33 -1.11
N PRO A 152 21.97 -7.23 -1.22
CA PRO A 152 21.89 -8.31 -2.18
C PRO A 152 20.83 -9.34 -1.74
N ASN A 153 20.15 -9.95 -2.71
CA ASN A 153 19.14 -10.98 -2.49
C ASN A 153 19.65 -12.33 -3.00
N ASN A 154 20.76 -12.80 -2.44
CA ASN A 154 21.50 -13.95 -2.95
C ASN A 154 22.13 -14.79 -1.82
N THR A 155 21.58 -14.69 -0.61
CA THR A 155 22.14 -15.30 0.61
C THR A 155 21.97 -16.82 0.68
N ILE A 156 21.55 -17.49 -0.40
CA ILE A 156 21.27 -18.92 -0.41
C ILE A 156 22.20 -19.60 -1.39
N SER A 157 22.91 -20.63 -0.92
CA SER A 157 23.94 -21.37 -1.65
C SER A 157 23.39 -22.34 -2.71
N ASN A 158 22.11 -22.71 -2.67
CA ASN A 158 21.47 -23.65 -3.60
C ASN A 158 20.12 -23.11 -4.07
N VAL A 159 20.02 -22.41 -5.21
CA VAL A 159 18.70 -22.02 -5.73
C VAL A 159 18.62 -22.13 -7.26
N TYR A 160 17.97 -23.21 -7.72
CA TYR A 160 17.46 -23.36 -9.09
C TYR A 160 16.27 -22.42 -9.40
N LEU A 161 15.60 -21.87 -8.36
CA LEU A 161 14.46 -20.93 -8.47
C LEU A 161 14.83 -19.42 -8.55
N ALA A 162 16.11 -19.04 -8.44
CA ALA A 162 16.50 -17.63 -8.23
C ALA A 162 16.52 -16.77 -9.51
N ILE A 163 16.24 -17.35 -10.68
CA ILE A 163 16.43 -16.65 -11.96
C ILE A 163 15.38 -15.54 -12.16
N SER A 164 14.19 -15.67 -11.57
CA SER A 164 13.08 -14.71 -11.71
C SER A 164 12.94 -13.72 -10.55
N LEU A 165 13.76 -13.81 -9.51
CA LEU A 165 13.67 -12.94 -8.34
C LEU A 165 14.59 -11.72 -8.45
N PRO A 166 14.24 -10.59 -7.80
CA PRO A 166 15.09 -9.41 -7.78
C PRO A 166 16.43 -9.73 -7.11
N LYS A 167 17.54 -9.42 -7.78
CA LYS A 167 18.91 -9.67 -7.26
C LYS A 167 19.30 -8.76 -6.10
N ARG A 168 18.61 -7.64 -5.95
CA ARG A 168 18.84 -6.62 -4.93
C ARG A 168 17.49 -6.14 -4.41
N ILE A 169 17.41 -5.94 -3.11
CA ILE A 169 16.23 -5.38 -2.45
C ILE A 169 16.56 -3.97 -1.98
N GLU A 170 15.74 -3.00 -2.37
CA GLU A 170 15.79 -1.67 -1.78
C GLU A 170 14.99 -1.65 -0.46
N ILE A 171 15.66 -1.29 0.63
CA ILE A 171 15.00 -1.09 1.93
C ILE A 171 14.92 0.41 2.18
N ARG A 172 13.73 0.92 2.46
CA ARG A 172 13.52 2.31 2.87
C ARG A 172 12.81 2.38 4.22
N VAL A 173 13.24 3.30 5.07
CA VAL A 173 12.53 3.65 6.31
C VAL A 173 12.01 5.07 6.17
N TYR A 174 10.70 5.21 6.01
CA TYR A 174 9.99 6.48 5.92
C TYR A 174 9.64 6.99 7.32
N ALA A 175 9.84 8.28 7.53
CA ALA A 175 9.51 8.98 8.77
C ALA A 175 8.95 10.38 8.48
N PRO A 176 8.20 10.98 9.42
CA PRO A 176 7.79 12.37 9.34
C PRO A 176 8.96 13.32 9.02
N LEU A 177 8.68 14.45 8.37
CA LEU A 177 9.69 15.43 7.99
C LEU A 177 10.58 15.81 9.20
N GLY A 178 11.89 15.80 9.02
CA GLY A 178 12.86 16.14 10.07
C GLY A 178 13.12 15.03 11.10
N LYS A 179 12.51 13.85 10.94
CA LYS A 179 12.69 12.67 11.82
C LYS A 179 13.39 11.48 11.13
N ARG A 180 13.81 11.59 9.87
CA ARG A 180 14.42 10.49 9.09
C ARG A 180 15.59 9.77 9.79
N ASN A 181 16.39 10.49 10.58
CA ASN A 181 17.55 9.92 11.26
C ASN A 181 17.16 8.92 12.37
N PHE A 182 15.94 9.00 12.93
CA PHE A 182 15.46 8.00 13.87
C PHE A 182 15.26 6.61 13.21
N GLY A 183 15.16 6.57 11.88
CA GLY A 183 15.05 5.32 11.13
C GLY A 183 16.34 4.49 11.06
N GLN A 184 17.50 5.02 11.47
CA GLN A 184 18.80 4.37 11.27
C GLN A 184 18.88 2.99 11.93
N HIS A 185 18.37 2.87 13.15
CA HIS A 185 18.33 1.59 13.86
C HIS A 185 17.42 0.60 13.14
N ALA A 186 16.21 1.02 12.76
CA ALA A 186 15.27 0.19 12.01
C ALA A 186 15.84 -0.30 10.67
N LEU A 187 16.54 0.57 9.93
CA LEU A 187 17.19 0.21 8.66
C LEU A 187 18.30 -0.83 8.88
N ALA A 188 19.11 -0.67 9.93
CA ALA A 188 20.17 -1.61 10.27
C ALA A 188 19.63 -2.99 10.68
N VAL A 189 18.52 -3.01 11.44
CA VAL A 189 17.84 -4.25 11.83
C VAL A 189 17.21 -4.92 10.61
N ALA A 190 16.43 -4.19 9.80
CA ALA A 190 15.78 -4.73 8.60
C ALA A 190 16.78 -5.39 7.64
N LYS A 191 17.94 -4.76 7.42
CA LYS A 191 19.04 -5.33 6.63
C LYS A 191 19.52 -6.69 7.16
N LYS A 192 19.69 -6.82 8.48
CA LYS A 192 20.14 -8.06 9.12
C LYS A 192 19.04 -9.13 9.12
N SER A 193 17.81 -8.73 9.43
CA SER A 193 16.64 -9.62 9.46
C SER A 193 16.36 -10.22 8.09
N LEU A 194 16.46 -9.45 7.01
CA LEU A 194 16.23 -9.97 5.65
C LEU A 194 17.25 -11.07 5.30
N ALA A 195 18.53 -10.84 5.59
CA ALA A 195 19.58 -11.83 5.37
C ALA A 195 19.35 -13.09 6.22
N PHE A 196 19.03 -12.90 7.52
CA PHE A 196 18.75 -13.98 8.45
C PHE A 196 17.55 -14.84 8.01
N TYR A 197 16.43 -14.23 7.60
CA TYR A 197 15.24 -14.99 7.19
C TYR A 197 15.41 -15.66 5.84
N ASN A 198 16.12 -15.02 4.90
CA ASN A 198 16.48 -15.67 3.63
C ASN A 198 17.25 -16.97 3.87
N GLU A 199 18.21 -16.94 4.80
CA GLU A 199 18.99 -18.12 5.18
C GLU A 199 18.15 -19.13 5.99
N LEU A 200 17.40 -18.67 6.99
CA LEU A 200 16.60 -19.54 7.86
C LEU A 200 15.56 -20.34 7.06
N PHE A 201 14.81 -19.66 6.19
CA PHE A 201 13.73 -20.29 5.42
C PHE A 201 14.19 -20.90 4.11
N GLN A 202 15.46 -20.71 3.74
CA GLN A 202 15.99 -21.10 2.43
C GLN A 202 15.10 -20.58 1.29
N CYS A 203 14.57 -19.37 1.46
CA CYS A 203 13.67 -18.71 0.52
C CYS A 203 14.05 -17.23 0.41
N LEU A 204 14.31 -16.75 -0.81
CA LEU A 204 14.62 -15.35 -1.04
C LEU A 204 13.35 -14.50 -0.94
N TYR A 205 13.50 -13.31 -0.36
CA TYR A 205 12.46 -12.28 -0.41
C TYR A 205 12.07 -11.96 -1.86
N ALA A 206 10.78 -12.10 -2.15
CA ALA A 206 10.28 -12.02 -3.53
C ALA A 206 10.06 -10.59 -4.04
N PRO A 207 9.48 -9.64 -3.27
CA PRO A 207 9.29 -8.28 -3.74
C PRO A 207 10.63 -7.55 -3.95
N PRO A 208 10.71 -6.60 -4.90
CA PRO A 208 11.95 -5.86 -5.21
C PRO A 208 12.32 -4.81 -4.16
N LYS A 209 11.42 -4.51 -3.22
CA LYS A 209 11.63 -3.53 -2.16
C LYS A 209 10.96 -3.93 -0.85
N LEU A 210 11.42 -3.32 0.24
CA LEU A 210 10.84 -3.41 1.57
C LEU A 210 10.76 -2.00 2.16
N HIS A 211 9.56 -1.50 2.41
CA HIS A 211 9.36 -0.19 3.02
C HIS A 211 8.86 -0.36 4.45
N LEU A 212 9.50 0.33 5.38
CA LEU A 212 9.02 0.49 6.75
C LEU A 212 8.56 1.94 6.88
N VAL A 213 7.33 2.16 7.34
CA VAL A 213 6.73 3.50 7.40
C VAL A 213 6.32 3.79 8.83
N ALA A 214 6.89 4.84 9.43
CA ALA A 214 6.49 5.30 10.75
C ALA A 214 5.22 6.15 10.65
N ILE A 215 4.09 5.57 11.04
CA ILE A 215 2.79 6.23 11.19
C ILE A 215 2.56 6.50 12.68
N LEU A 216 2.09 7.69 13.03
CA LEU A 216 1.95 8.12 14.43
C LEU A 216 0.68 7.58 15.09
N ASP A 217 -0.44 7.65 14.38
CA ASP A 217 -1.71 7.11 14.83
C ASP A 217 -1.86 5.70 14.27
N PHE A 218 -1.39 4.71 15.02
CA PHE A 218 -1.42 3.30 14.64
C PHE A 218 -1.87 2.44 15.81
N ASP A 219 -3.03 1.79 15.68
CA ASP A 219 -3.66 1.03 16.77
C ASP A 219 -2.89 -0.26 17.13
N CYS A 220 -2.26 -0.86 16.13
CA CYS A 220 -1.35 -1.99 16.29
C CYS A 220 0.10 -1.49 16.45
N SER A 221 1.00 -2.26 17.05
CA SER A 221 2.42 -1.86 17.11
C SER A 221 3.09 -1.81 15.72
N ALA A 222 2.66 -2.69 14.79
CA ALA A 222 3.14 -2.80 13.41
C ALA A 222 2.18 -3.69 12.59
N MET A 223 2.30 -3.67 11.26
CA MET A 223 1.53 -4.51 10.34
C MET A 223 2.40 -4.93 9.14
N GLU A 224 2.25 -6.18 8.69
CA GLU A 224 3.15 -6.89 7.75
C GLU A 224 2.84 -6.72 6.24
N ASN A 225 2.26 -5.59 5.85
CA ASN A 225 1.79 -5.34 4.48
C ASN A 225 2.89 -5.45 3.39
#